data_AF-A0A9E2JEI7-F1
#
_entry.id   AF-A0A9E2JEI7-F1
#
_cell.length_a   1.000
_cell.length_b   1.000
_cell.length_c   1.000
_cell.angle_alpha   90.00
_cell.angle_beta   90.00
_cell.angle_gamma   90.00
#
_symmetry.space_group_name_H-M   'P 1'
#
loop_
_entity.id
_entity.type
_entity.pdbx_description
1 polymer ?
#
loop_
_entity_poly.entity_id
_entity_poly.type
_entity_poly.pdbx_seq_one_letter_code
_entity_poly.pdbx_strand_id
1 'polypeptide(L)'
;MDYFELTAPCGLDCWNCIMYKASQDEALRNNLAPKMGLSPEQAQCRGCRAEGGTIGFLGMTEPCNLFRCISAKGHDFCGDCDDFPCDHIHPYADRADKVPHNTKVFNLCLIKKMGLDDWAANKAKSVKETYFKGKFKL
;
A
#
# COMPACT_ATOMS: atom_id res chain seq x y z
N MET A 1 1.14 -16.33 -5.76
CA MET A 1 1.34 -14.89 -5.51
C MET A 1 2.25 -14.81 -4.30
N ASP A 2 3.36 -14.11 -4.40
CA ASP A 2 4.22 -13.88 -3.24
C ASP A 2 3.64 -12.71 -2.45
N TYR A 3 3.05 -13.00 -1.29
CA TYR A 3 2.43 -11.97 -0.45
C TYR A 3 3.46 -11.07 0.22
N PHE A 4 4.67 -11.55 0.46
CA PHE A 4 5.73 -10.75 1.06
C PHE A 4 6.18 -9.67 0.09
N GLU A 5 6.53 -10.07 -1.14
CA GLU A 5 6.97 -9.13 -2.18
C GLU A 5 5.90 -8.10 -2.56
N LEU A 6 4.62 -8.50 -2.47
CA LEU A 6 3.48 -7.65 -2.83
C LEU A 6 2.85 -6.92 -1.64
N THR A 7 3.42 -7.02 -0.44
CA THR A 7 3.02 -6.22 0.72
C THR A 7 4.12 -5.22 1.05
N ALA A 8 3.78 -3.93 0.95
CA ALA A 8 4.69 -2.86 1.32
C ALA A 8 5.05 -2.95 2.81
N PRO A 9 6.25 -2.50 3.23
CA PRO A 9 6.63 -2.47 4.65
C PRO A 9 5.65 -1.70 5.56
N CYS A 10 4.85 -0.80 4.99
CA CYS A 10 3.79 -0.07 5.70
C CYS A 10 2.44 -0.82 5.82
N GLY A 11 2.35 -2.07 5.33
CA GLY A 11 1.12 -2.88 5.40
C GLY A 11 0.10 -2.61 4.29
N LEU A 12 0.50 -2.01 3.17
CA LEU A 12 -0.36 -1.88 1.98
C LEU A 12 -0.12 -3.04 1.02
N ASP A 13 -1.21 -3.59 0.47
CA ASP A 13 -1.15 -4.68 -0.49
C ASP A 13 -1.24 -4.19 -1.96
N CYS A 14 -0.47 -4.83 -2.84
CA CYS A 14 -0.44 -4.48 -4.26
C CYS A 14 -1.62 -5.13 -5.03
N TRP A 15 -2.07 -6.33 -4.66
CA TRP A 15 -3.08 -7.05 -5.42
C TRP A 15 -4.49 -6.43 -5.35
N ASN A 16 -4.79 -5.58 -4.37
CA ASN A 16 -6.00 -4.75 -4.40
C ASN A 16 -5.73 -3.31 -4.89
N CYS A 17 -4.51 -2.96 -5.28
CA CYS A 17 -4.17 -1.65 -5.84
C CYS A 17 -4.55 -1.56 -7.33
N ILE A 18 -5.29 -0.51 -7.70
CA ILE A 18 -5.74 -0.33 -9.10
C ILE A 18 -4.56 -0.10 -10.05
N MET A 19 -3.52 0.61 -9.59
CA MET A 19 -2.36 0.91 -10.42
C MET A 19 -1.45 -0.30 -10.65
N TYR A 20 -1.32 -1.18 -9.65
CA TYR A 20 -0.65 -2.45 -9.83
C TYR A 20 -1.40 -3.34 -10.81
N LYS A 21 -2.74 -3.41 -10.72
CA LYS A 21 -3.57 -4.16 -11.70
C LYS A 21 -3.43 -3.60 -13.12
N ALA A 22 -3.36 -2.28 -13.29
CA ALA A 22 -3.13 -1.65 -14.59
C ALA A 22 -1.81 -2.09 -15.24
N SER A 23 -0.78 -2.46 -14.45
CA SER A 23 0.47 -3.02 -15.01
C SER A 23 0.29 -4.38 -15.70
N GLN A 24 -0.83 -5.08 -15.45
CA GLN A 24 -1.14 -6.41 -15.99
C GLN A 24 -2.33 -6.40 -16.96
N ASP A 25 -3.03 -5.27 -17.06
CA ASP A 25 -4.25 -5.12 -17.88
C ASP A 25 -4.16 -3.83 -18.69
N GLU A 26 -3.91 -3.97 -19.99
CA GLU A 26 -3.76 -2.86 -20.93
C GLU A 26 -5.06 -2.05 -21.07
N ALA A 27 -6.23 -2.70 -21.08
CA ALA A 27 -7.51 -2.01 -21.18
C ALA A 27 -7.76 -1.15 -19.93
N LEU A 28 -7.49 -1.70 -18.75
CA LEU A 28 -7.54 -0.95 -17.50
C LEU A 28 -6.54 0.20 -17.50
N ARG A 29 -5.31 -0.02 -17.96
CA ARG A 29 -4.26 1.00 -18.06
C ARG A 29 -4.68 2.18 -18.92
N ASN A 30 -5.14 1.90 -20.15
CA ASN A 30 -5.58 2.92 -21.11
C ASN A 30 -6.81 3.69 -20.60
N ASN A 31 -7.66 3.05 -19.78
CA ASN A 31 -8.79 3.73 -19.15
C ASN A 31 -8.39 4.58 -17.93
N LEU A 32 -7.43 4.11 -17.14
CA LEU A 32 -6.98 4.76 -15.89
C LEU A 32 -6.07 5.95 -16.14
N ALA A 33 -5.14 5.84 -17.09
CA ALA A 33 -4.14 6.85 -17.40
C ALA A 33 -4.71 8.27 -17.55
N PRO A 34 -5.70 8.53 -18.43
CA PRO A 34 -6.25 9.89 -18.59
C PRO A 34 -6.97 10.40 -17.35
N LYS A 35 -7.60 9.52 -16.55
CA LYS A 35 -8.29 9.89 -15.29
C LYS A 35 -7.31 10.36 -14.22
N MET A 36 -6.05 9.93 -14.32
CA MET A 36 -4.97 10.30 -13.40
C MET A 36 -4.05 11.38 -13.97
N GLY A 37 -4.31 11.87 -15.20
CA GLY A 37 -3.43 12.82 -15.87
C GLY A 37 -2.06 12.23 -16.23
N LEU A 38 -2.00 10.92 -16.48
CA LEU A 38 -0.79 10.16 -16.80
C LEU A 38 -0.82 9.68 -18.26
N SER A 39 0.34 9.41 -18.84
CA SER A 39 0.41 8.59 -20.06
C SER A 39 0.18 7.10 -19.73
N PRO A 40 -0.22 6.26 -20.70
CA PRO A 40 -0.31 4.82 -20.50
C PRO A 40 1.00 4.21 -19.95
N GLU A 41 2.16 4.68 -20.40
CA GLU A 41 3.48 4.21 -19.96
C GLU A 41 3.78 4.58 -18.49
N GLN A 42 3.17 5.66 -17.99
CA GLN A 42 3.28 6.10 -16.60
C GLN A 42 2.23 5.43 -15.69
N ALA A 43 1.11 4.95 -16.24
CA ALA A 43 0.01 4.33 -15.51
C ALA A 43 0.28 2.85 -15.16
N GLN A 44 1.44 2.58 -14.58
CA GLN A 44 1.85 1.24 -14.15
C GLN A 44 2.69 1.31 -12.86
N CYS A 45 2.72 0.21 -12.11
CA CYS A 45 3.49 0.08 -10.87
C CYS A 45 3.83 -1.38 -10.63
N ARG A 46 5.08 -1.68 -10.26
CA ARG A 46 5.55 -3.05 -9.95
C ARG A 46 5.40 -3.44 -8.48
N GLY A 47 4.97 -2.52 -7.62
CA GLY A 47 4.79 -2.74 -6.19
C GLY A 47 5.90 -2.11 -5.34
N CYS A 48 5.62 -1.82 -4.08
CA CYS A 48 6.48 -0.97 -3.25
C CYS A 48 7.91 -1.52 -3.09
N ARG A 49 8.06 -2.84 -2.87
CA ARG A 49 9.39 -3.47 -2.72
C ARG A 49 10.15 -3.49 -4.05
N ALA A 50 9.49 -3.91 -5.14
CA ALA A 50 10.07 -3.94 -6.48
C ALA A 50 10.49 -2.56 -7.01
N GLU A 51 9.81 -1.50 -6.58
CA GLU A 51 10.15 -0.11 -6.92
C GLU A 51 11.11 0.55 -5.91
N GLY A 52 11.63 -0.21 -4.93
CA GLY A 52 12.54 0.33 -3.89
C GLY A 52 11.93 1.47 -3.09
N GLY A 53 10.62 1.46 -2.87
CA GLY A 53 9.89 2.51 -2.17
C GLY A 53 9.65 3.80 -2.98
N THR A 54 10.07 3.85 -4.26
CA THR A 54 9.94 5.04 -5.12
C THR A 54 8.84 4.83 -6.16
N ILE A 55 7.64 5.36 -5.89
CA ILE A 55 6.47 5.08 -6.73
C ILE A 55 6.37 6.10 -7.88
N GLY A 56 6.79 5.68 -9.08
CA GLY A 56 6.90 6.56 -10.26
C GLY A 56 5.61 7.26 -10.68
N PHE A 57 4.46 6.55 -10.68
CA PHE A 57 3.17 7.16 -11.06
C PHE A 57 2.69 8.25 -10.08
N LEU A 58 3.28 8.32 -8.88
CA LEU A 58 3.04 9.39 -7.90
C LEU A 58 4.02 10.56 -8.05
N GLY A 59 4.91 10.53 -9.05
CA GLY A 59 5.93 11.56 -9.26
C GLY A 59 7.06 11.52 -8.23
N MET A 60 7.23 10.40 -7.52
CA MET A 60 8.30 10.26 -6.53
C MET A 60 9.66 10.13 -7.23
N THR A 61 10.64 10.93 -6.78
CA THR A 61 12.03 10.87 -7.24
C THR A 61 12.95 10.13 -6.28
N GLU A 62 12.48 9.86 -5.06
CA GLU A 62 13.20 9.14 -4.01
C GLU A 62 12.24 8.28 -3.18
N PRO A 63 12.74 7.28 -2.43
CA PRO A 63 11.90 6.45 -1.60
C PRO A 63 11.24 7.25 -0.48
N CYS A 64 10.02 6.88 -0.10
CA CYS A 64 9.35 7.56 1.01
C CYS A 64 10.09 7.37 2.35
N ASN A 65 9.92 8.31 3.27
CA ASN A 65 10.61 8.30 4.58
C ASN A 65 10.45 6.99 5.35
N LEU A 66 9.23 6.42 5.34
CA LEU A 66 8.94 5.15 5.99
C LEU A 66 9.78 4.01 5.38
N PHE A 67 9.84 3.91 4.06
CA PHE A 67 10.60 2.85 3.38
C PHE A 67 12.09 2.96 3.68
N ARG A 68 12.66 4.17 3.65
CA ARG A 68 14.06 4.41 4.04
C ARG A 68 14.34 3.98 5.47
N CYS A 69 13.47 4.40 6.40
CA CYS A 69 13.61 4.12 7.83
C CYS A 69 13.61 2.61 8.10
N ILE A 70 12.60 1.89 7.61
CA ILE A 70 12.44 0.47 7.92
C ILE A 70 13.52 -0.40 7.24
N SER A 71 13.93 -0.01 6.03
CA SER A 71 15.05 -0.68 5.33
C SER A 71 16.36 -0.49 6.08
N ALA A 72 16.64 0.72 6.60
CA ALA A 72 17.84 0.99 7.39
C ALA A 72 17.87 0.23 8.72
N LYS A 73 16.70 -0.05 9.30
CA LYS A 73 16.57 -0.86 10.53
C LYS A 73 16.59 -2.37 10.27
N GLY A 74 16.52 -2.82 9.01
CA GLY A 74 16.53 -4.24 8.67
C GLY A 74 15.26 -5.00 9.06
N HIS A 75 14.13 -4.30 9.22
CA HIS A 75 12.84 -4.93 9.48
C HIS A 75 12.04 -5.09 8.18
N ASP A 76 11.26 -6.16 8.10
CA ASP A 76 10.39 -6.42 6.95
C ASP A 76 9.14 -5.55 6.96
N PHE A 77 8.55 -5.33 8.14
CA PHE A 77 7.37 -4.50 8.32
C PHE A 77 7.57 -3.49 9.45
N CYS A 78 6.91 -2.33 9.33
CA CYS A 78 6.94 -1.34 10.40
C CYS A 78 6.39 -1.86 11.73
N GLY A 79 5.48 -2.85 11.71
CA GLY A 79 4.91 -3.45 12.93
C GLY A 79 5.90 -4.27 13.77
N ASP A 80 7.08 -4.56 13.22
CA ASP A 80 8.15 -5.32 13.88
C ASP A 80 9.16 -4.39 14.59
N CYS A 81 9.04 -3.08 14.39
CA CYS A 81 9.91 -2.10 15.02
C CYS A 81 9.45 -1.80 16.46
N ASP A 82 10.40 -1.70 17.40
CA ASP A 82 10.12 -1.37 18.81
C ASP A 82 9.49 0.02 18.99
N ASP A 83 9.74 0.95 18.06
CA ASP A 83 9.16 2.29 18.06
C ASP A 83 7.73 2.33 17.47
N PHE A 84 7.17 1.19 17.02
CA PHE A 84 5.87 1.18 16.38
C PHE A 84 4.72 1.33 17.39
N PRO A 85 3.75 2.22 17.14
CA PRO A 85 3.64 3.15 16.01
C PRO A 85 4.46 4.44 16.20
N CYS A 86 4.99 5.00 15.11
CA CYS A 86 5.77 6.24 15.11
C CYS A 86 5.30 7.25 14.04
N ASP A 87 5.91 8.44 14.03
CA ASP A 87 5.53 9.56 13.14
C ASP A 87 5.65 9.23 11.64
N HIS A 88 6.46 8.25 11.24
CA HIS A 88 6.55 7.83 9.85
C HIS A 88 5.30 7.10 9.33
N ILE A 89 4.42 6.63 10.22
CA ILE A 89 3.19 5.91 9.85
C ILE A 89 1.91 6.59 10.36
N HIS A 90 2.03 7.88 10.69
CA HIS A 90 0.91 8.69 11.14
C HIS A 90 -0.22 8.71 10.09
N PRO A 91 -1.49 8.50 10.48
CA PRO A 91 -2.63 8.60 9.58
C PRO A 91 -2.97 10.08 9.31
N TYR A 92 -3.40 10.40 8.09
CA TYR A 92 -3.75 11.76 7.70
C TYR A 92 -5.19 11.83 7.18
N ALA A 93 -5.90 12.92 7.49
CA ALA A 93 -7.20 13.19 6.89
C ALA A 93 -7.09 13.59 5.41
N ASP A 94 -5.95 14.15 5.01
CA ASP A 94 -5.68 14.53 3.62
C ASP A 94 -5.84 13.31 2.68
N ARG A 95 -6.75 13.43 1.71
CA ARG A 95 -7.07 12.40 0.71
C ARG A 95 -7.53 11.05 1.30
N ALA A 96 -7.96 11.01 2.55
CA ALA A 96 -8.41 9.78 3.21
C ALA A 96 -9.56 9.08 2.45
N ASP A 97 -10.39 9.84 1.73
CA ASP A 97 -11.46 9.32 0.87
C ASP A 97 -10.95 8.67 -0.44
N LYS A 98 -9.68 8.88 -0.81
CA LYS A 98 -9.10 8.50 -2.10
C LYS A 98 -7.97 7.49 -2.00
N VAL A 99 -7.17 7.53 -0.93
CA VAL A 99 -5.96 6.70 -0.80
C VAL A 99 -6.00 5.84 0.47
N PRO A 100 -5.45 4.60 0.45
CA PRO A 100 -5.60 3.66 1.55
C PRO A 100 -4.66 3.94 2.74
N HIS A 101 -4.08 5.15 2.84
CA HIS A 101 -3.00 5.42 3.78
C HIS A 101 -3.38 5.16 5.25
N ASN A 102 -4.63 5.40 5.64
CA ASN A 102 -5.04 5.19 7.04
C ASN A 102 -5.32 3.73 7.37
N THR A 103 -5.27 2.79 6.40
CA THR A 103 -5.35 1.35 6.68
C THR A 103 -4.00 0.75 7.10
N LYS A 104 -2.89 1.47 6.91
CA LYS A 104 -1.51 1.00 7.15
C LYS A 104 -1.32 0.42 8.56
N VAL A 105 -1.60 1.22 9.59
CA VAL A 105 -1.44 0.82 11.00
C VAL A 105 -2.33 -0.38 11.32
N PHE A 106 -3.59 -0.35 10.88
CA PHE A 106 -4.52 -1.45 11.13
C PHE A 106 -4.07 -2.76 10.46
N ASN A 107 -3.61 -2.68 9.21
CA ASN A 107 -3.07 -3.84 8.49
C ASN A 107 -1.83 -4.40 9.19
N LEU A 108 -0.90 -3.57 9.64
CA LEU A 108 0.28 -4.02 10.38
C LEU A 108 -0.07 -4.72 11.69
N CYS A 109 -1.05 -4.20 12.45
CA CYS A 109 -1.55 -4.88 13.64
C CYS A 109 -2.18 -6.24 13.31
N LEU A 110 -2.89 -6.36 12.18
CA LEU A 110 -3.43 -7.64 11.73
C LEU A 110 -2.32 -8.60 11.30
N ILE A 111 -1.37 -8.16 10.48
CA ILE A 111 -0.21 -8.98 10.06
C ILE A 111 0.52 -9.52 11.30
N LYS A 112 0.76 -8.68 12.32
CA LYS A 112 1.38 -9.13 13.58
C LYS A 112 0.51 -10.12 14.37
N LYS A 113 -0.82 -9.99 14.30
CA LYS A 113 -1.77 -10.82 15.04
C LYS A 113 -2.02 -12.20 14.42
N MET A 114 -2.11 -12.28 13.09
CA MET A 114 -2.54 -13.49 12.37
C MET A 114 -1.52 -13.99 11.35
N GLY A 115 -0.40 -13.30 11.17
CA GLY A 115 0.57 -13.61 10.14
C GLY A 115 0.21 -13.00 8.78
N LEU A 116 1.22 -12.86 7.94
CA LEU A 116 1.11 -12.23 6.62
C LEU A 116 0.15 -12.98 5.70
N ASP A 117 0.31 -14.30 5.57
CA ASP A 117 -0.45 -15.09 4.62
C ASP A 117 -1.95 -15.09 4.95
N ASP A 118 -2.29 -15.25 6.23
CA ASP A 118 -3.68 -15.29 6.68
C ASP A 118 -4.34 -13.91 6.55
N TRP A 119 -3.62 -12.83 6.87
CA TRP A 119 -4.08 -11.47 6.60
C TRP A 119 -4.28 -11.23 5.09
N ALA A 120 -3.35 -11.66 4.26
CA ALA A 120 -3.39 -11.41 2.83
C ALA A 120 -4.55 -12.15 2.14
N ALA A 121 -4.76 -13.41 2.50
CA ALA A 121 -5.83 -14.24 1.97
C ALA A 121 -7.22 -13.80 2.47
N ASN A 122 -7.34 -13.49 3.77
CA ASN A 122 -8.64 -13.42 4.44
C ASN A 122 -9.05 -12.01 4.89
N LYS A 123 -8.11 -11.05 5.00
CA LYS A 123 -8.39 -9.72 5.58
C LYS A 123 -8.10 -8.53 4.67
N ALA A 124 -6.99 -8.51 3.93
CA ALA A 124 -6.53 -7.31 3.21
C ALA A 124 -7.64 -6.64 2.37
N LYS A 125 -8.39 -7.43 1.61
CA LYS A 125 -9.51 -6.94 0.79
C LYS A 125 -10.65 -6.34 1.63
N SER A 126 -11.09 -7.05 2.68
CA SER A 126 -12.22 -6.61 3.50
C SER A 126 -11.90 -5.36 4.33
N VAL A 127 -10.64 -5.19 4.76
CA VAL A 127 -10.17 -3.95 5.40
C VAL A 127 -10.36 -2.78 4.44
N LYS A 128 -9.85 -2.91 3.20
CA LYS A 128 -9.96 -1.86 2.20
C LYS A 128 -11.42 -1.54 1.85
N GLU A 129 -12.26 -2.55 1.68
CA GLU A 129 -13.68 -2.37 1.39
C GLU A 129 -14.41 -1.68 2.54
N THR A 130 -14.13 -2.07 3.78
CA THR A 130 -14.72 -1.45 4.97
C THR A 130 -14.26 -0.01 5.11
N TYR A 131 -12.99 0.30 4.86
CA TYR A 131 -12.46 1.65 4.94
C TYR A 131 -13.13 2.62 3.95
N PHE A 132 -13.28 2.22 2.67
CA PHE A 132 -13.82 3.11 1.64
C PHE A 132 -15.34 3.07 1.47
N LYS A 133 -16.00 1.97 1.85
CA LYS A 133 -17.43 1.74 1.57
C LYS A 133 -18.26 1.45 2.82
N GLY A 134 -17.61 1.14 3.93
CA GLY A 134 -18.29 0.89 5.20
C GLY A 134 -18.96 2.15 5.74
N LYS A 135 -19.99 1.94 6.56
CA LYS A 135 -20.58 2.98 7.37
C LYS A 135 -20.18 2.72 8.82
N PHE A 136 -19.75 3.77 9.51
CA PHE A 136 -19.50 3.70 10.94
C PHE A 136 -20.79 3.29 11.67
N LYS A 137 -20.66 2.40 12.64
CA LYS A 137 -21.76 1.90 13.47
C LYS A 137 -21.41 2.20 14.92
N LEU A 138 -22.34 2.83 15.63
CA LEU A 138 -22.29 3.05 17.07
C LEU A 138 -22.90 1.86 17.81
#